data_AF-A0A946BC70-F1
#
_entry.id   AF-A0A946BC70-F1
#
_cell.length_a   1.000
_cell.length_b   1.000
_cell.length_c   1.000
_cell.angle_alpha   90.00
_cell.angle_beta   90.00
_cell.angle_gamma   90.00
#
_symmetry.space_group_name_H-M   'P 1'
#
loop_
_entity.id
_entity.type
_entity.pdbx_description
1 polymer ?
#
loop_
_entity_poly.entity_id
_entity_poly.type
_entity_poly.pdbx_seq_one_letter_code
_entity_poly.pdbx_strand_id
1 'polypeptide(L)'
;MKIRPVISNKIYVPGGIIFFICLSIFFLSSQIGIIYSHFRSMFGPAFIGLLGLTILFITSLFRVIFRKPDEGIPVKALIIVQCAGPIVGLLGTIISIQNGFKNLNLGNVNLETTINQITTTLGVSLSTTVYGMVLSLCAMIVLLVVNKEHKNTPV
;
A
#
# COMPACT_ATOMS: atom_id res chain seq x y z
N MET A 1 -40.10 18.53 -16.76
CA MET A 1 -38.94 19.35 -16.39
C MET A 1 -38.61 19.11 -14.91
N LYS A 2 -37.57 18.32 -14.61
CA LYS A 2 -36.76 18.36 -13.38
C LYS A 2 -35.63 17.34 -13.52
N ILE A 3 -34.45 17.84 -13.87
CA ILE A 3 -33.19 17.10 -13.91
C ILE A 3 -32.40 17.51 -12.67
N ARG A 4 -31.70 16.52 -12.08
CA ARG A 4 -30.63 16.57 -11.04
C ARG A 4 -31.08 16.58 -9.57
N PRO A 5 -30.74 15.48 -8.88
CA PRO A 5 -29.71 15.56 -7.85
C PRO A 5 -28.69 14.41 -7.99
N VAL A 6 -27.82 14.45 -9.00
CA VAL A 6 -26.72 13.46 -9.14
C VAL A 6 -25.34 14.13 -8.95
N ILE A 7 -25.30 15.46 -8.87
CA ILE A 7 -24.05 16.23 -8.75
C ILE A 7 -23.59 16.33 -7.29
N SER A 8 -24.51 16.25 -6.33
CA SER A 8 -24.17 16.37 -4.90
C SER A 8 -23.48 15.13 -4.33
N ASN A 9 -23.64 13.92 -4.89
CA ASN A 9 -22.94 12.75 -4.34
C ASN A 9 -21.55 12.51 -4.95
N LYS A 10 -21.25 13.10 -6.11
CA LYS A 10 -19.98 12.85 -6.81
C LYS A 10 -18.78 13.61 -6.25
N ILE A 11 -19.00 14.69 -5.48
CA ILE A 11 -17.91 15.53 -4.92
C ILE A 11 -17.70 15.27 -3.43
N TYR A 12 -18.75 14.93 -2.68
CA TYR A 12 -18.67 14.75 -1.22
C TYR A 12 -17.97 13.46 -0.82
N VAL A 13 -18.12 12.37 -1.58
CA VAL A 13 -17.42 11.10 -1.32
C VAL A 13 -15.91 11.24 -1.50
N PRO A 14 -15.40 11.75 -2.64
CA PRO A 14 -13.97 12.02 -2.78
C PRO A 14 -13.43 13.06 -1.79
N GLY A 15 -14.18 14.13 -1.52
CA GLY A 15 -13.81 15.16 -0.55
C GLY A 15 -13.72 14.63 0.88
N GLY A 16 -14.65 13.76 1.28
CA GLY A 16 -14.65 13.08 2.57
C GLY A 16 -13.48 12.11 2.72
N ILE A 17 -13.11 11.39 1.66
CA ILE A 17 -11.93 10.50 1.66
C ILE A 17 -10.64 11.32 1.78
N ILE A 18 -10.49 12.42 1.03
CA ILE A 18 -9.33 13.31 1.14
C ILE A 18 -9.25 13.93 2.53
N PHE A 19 -10.37 14.41 3.08
CA PHE A 19 -10.44 14.96 4.42
C PHE A 19 -10.06 13.93 5.47
N PHE A 20 -10.55 12.69 5.37
CA PHE A 20 -10.21 11.61 6.28
C PHE A 20 -8.72 11.23 6.19
N ILE A 21 -8.14 11.18 4.98
CA ILE A 21 -6.71 10.94 4.77
C ILE A 21 -5.88 12.08 5.37
N CYS A 22 -6.23 13.34 5.13
CA CYS A 22 -5.55 14.49 5.71
C CYS A 22 -5.66 14.53 7.24
N LEU A 23 -6.84 14.24 7.79
CA LEU A 23 -7.08 14.15 9.23
C LEU A 23 -6.25 13.01 9.84
N SER A 24 -6.22 11.85 9.19
CA SER A 24 -5.39 10.71 9.59
C SER A 24 -3.91 11.07 9.57
N ILE A 25 -3.42 11.73 8.51
CA ILE A 25 -2.04 12.21 8.42
C ILE A 25 -1.75 13.25 9.50
N PHE A 26 -2.69 14.16 9.80
CA PHE A 26 -2.51 15.18 10.84
C PHE A 26 -2.39 14.55 12.24
N PHE A 27 -3.28 13.62 12.59
CA PHE A 27 -3.18 12.88 13.86
C PHE A 27 -1.95 11.97 13.91
N LEU A 28 -1.62 11.28 12.82
CA LEU A 28 -0.42 10.45 12.74
C LEU A 28 0.87 11.28 12.63
N SER A 29 0.84 12.56 12.25
CA SER A 29 2.06 13.35 12.00
C SER A 29 3.00 13.39 13.21
N SER A 30 2.42 13.46 14.41
CA SER A 30 3.15 13.43 15.69
C SER A 30 3.86 12.10 15.94
N GLN A 31 3.37 10.99 15.38
CA GLN A 31 3.92 9.65 15.54
C GLN A 31 4.58 9.09 14.28
N ILE A 32 4.47 9.81 13.15
CA ILE A 32 4.91 9.33 11.84
C ILE A 32 6.41 9.10 11.81
N GLY A 33 7.20 9.90 12.52
CA GLY A 33 8.64 9.71 12.64
C GLY A 33 9.00 8.41 13.37
N ILE A 34 8.28 8.07 14.44
CA ILE A 34 8.50 6.86 15.24
C ILE A 34 8.03 5.63 14.46
N ILE A 35 6.86 5.71 13.84
CA ILE A 35 6.30 4.66 12.98
C ILE A 35 7.23 4.41 11.79
N TYR A 36 7.70 5.48 11.14
CA TYR A 36 8.64 5.40 10.03
C TYR A 36 9.98 4.81 10.46
N SER A 37 10.56 5.22 11.59
CA SER A 37 11.83 4.66 12.06
C SER A 37 11.68 3.19 12.45
N HIS A 38 10.58 2.83 13.09
CA HIS A 38 10.28 1.45 13.46
C HIS A 38 10.16 0.55 12.23
N PHE A 39 9.31 0.90 11.26
CA PHE A 39 9.12 0.09 10.06
C PHE A 39 10.33 0.13 9.10
N ARG A 40 11.05 1.25 9.00
CA ARG A 40 12.31 1.32 8.25
C ARG A 40 13.38 0.45 8.88
N SER A 41 13.47 0.42 10.21
CA SER A 41 14.43 -0.45 10.91
C SER A 41 14.10 -1.94 10.73
N MET A 42 12.81 -2.28 10.62
CA MET A 42 12.33 -3.65 10.43
C MET A 42 12.47 -4.14 8.98
N PHE A 43 11.98 -3.38 8.00
CA PHE A 43 11.89 -3.83 6.61
C PHE A 43 13.04 -3.30 5.72
N GLY A 44 13.86 -2.39 6.24
CA GLY A 44 14.99 -1.82 5.52
C GLY A 44 14.59 -1.17 4.19
N PRO A 45 15.36 -1.40 3.10
CA PRO A 45 15.08 -0.85 1.78
C PRO A 45 13.72 -1.24 1.19
N ALA A 46 13.17 -2.41 1.56
CA ALA A 46 11.89 -2.88 1.04
C ALA A 46 10.71 -2.00 1.48
N PHE A 47 10.82 -1.34 2.64
CA PHE A 47 9.81 -0.37 3.07
C PHE A 47 9.67 0.77 2.07
N ILE A 48 10.79 1.29 1.57
CA ILE A 48 10.81 2.39 0.61
C ILE A 48 10.16 1.95 -0.70
N GLY A 49 10.43 0.71 -1.13
CA GLY A 49 9.78 0.10 -2.29
C GLY A 49 8.26 -0.03 -2.10
N LEU A 50 7.80 -0.61 -0.99
CA LEU A 50 6.37 -0.77 -0.70
C LEU A 50 5.65 0.58 -0.58
N LEU A 51 6.29 1.56 0.05
CA LEU A 51 5.75 2.91 0.19
C LEU A 51 5.66 3.61 -1.18
N GLY A 52 6.68 3.48 -2.02
CA GLY A 52 6.65 3.98 -3.40
C GLY A 52 5.54 3.36 -4.25
N LEU A 53 5.37 2.03 -4.18
CA LEU A 53 4.28 1.33 -4.86
C LEU A 53 2.91 1.75 -4.33
N THR A 54 2.79 2.01 -3.03
CA THR A 54 1.55 2.48 -2.41
C THR A 54 1.17 3.88 -2.88
N ILE A 55 2.14 4.80 -2.95
CA ILE A 55 1.93 6.14 -3.51
C ILE A 55 1.53 6.04 -4.99
N LEU A 56 2.19 5.18 -5.75
CA LEU A 56 1.91 4.97 -7.18
C LEU A 56 0.51 4.36 -7.39
N PHE A 57 0.08 3.45 -6.52
CA PHE A 57 -1.29 2.93 -6.49
C PHE A 57 -2.32 4.02 -6.16
N ILE A 58 -2.11 4.76 -5.07
CA ILE A 58 -3.03 5.81 -4.62
C ILE A 58 -3.17 6.89 -5.70
N THR A 59 -2.07 7.39 -6.25
CA THR A 59 -2.11 8.40 -7.33
C THR A 59 -2.81 7.88 -8.58
N SER A 60 -2.61 6.62 -8.94
CA SER A 60 -3.35 5.98 -10.04
C SER A 60 -4.84 5.87 -9.74
N LEU A 61 -5.21 5.49 -8.52
CA LEU A 61 -6.59 5.42 -8.06
C LEU A 61 -7.27 6.80 -8.10
N PHE A 62 -6.61 7.84 -7.61
CA PHE A 62 -7.10 9.22 -7.69
C PHE A 62 -7.33 9.64 -9.14
N ARG A 63 -6.41 9.36 -10.05
CA ARG A 63 -6.59 9.65 -11.47
C ARG A 63 -7.76 8.89 -12.08
N VAL A 64 -8.02 7.64 -11.66
CA VAL A 64 -9.19 6.87 -12.13
C VAL A 64 -10.50 7.47 -11.61
N ILE A 65 -10.56 7.89 -10.34
CA ILE A 65 -11.76 8.44 -9.70
C ILE A 65 -12.12 9.84 -10.23
N PHE A 66 -11.11 10.71 -10.39
CA PHE A 66 -11.29 12.13 -10.77
C PHE A 66 -11.09 12.38 -12.26
N ARG A 67 -11.00 11.32 -13.05
CA ARG A 67 -10.78 11.37 -14.49
C ARG A 67 -11.77 12.31 -15.18
N LYS A 68 -11.25 13.26 -15.98
CA LYS A 68 -12.04 13.93 -17.03
C LYS A 68 -12.19 12.97 -18.23
N PRO A 69 -13.31 13.00 -18.96
CA PRO A 69 -13.59 12.04 -20.05
C PRO A 69 -12.48 11.94 -21.10
N ASP A 70 -11.68 12.99 -21.28
CA ASP A 70 -10.62 13.07 -22.30
C ASP A 70 -9.23 12.62 -21.81
N GLU A 71 -9.03 12.39 -20.51
CA GLU A 71 -7.74 11.95 -19.97
C GLU A 71 -7.58 10.43 -20.11
N GLY A 72 -6.42 9.93 -20.52
CA GLY A 72 -6.16 8.49 -20.61
C GLY A 72 -6.12 7.80 -19.23
N ILE A 73 -6.48 6.52 -19.18
CA ILE A 73 -6.41 5.72 -17.95
C ILE A 73 -4.94 5.38 -17.64
N PRO A 74 -4.47 5.49 -16.38
CA PRO A 74 -3.11 5.15 -15.97
C PRO A 74 -2.89 3.62 -15.85
N VAL A 75 -3.22 2.86 -16.89
CA VAL A 75 -3.14 1.37 -16.90
C VAL A 75 -1.73 0.89 -16.60
N LYS A 76 -0.70 1.52 -17.18
CA LYS A 76 0.71 1.15 -16.99
C LYS A 76 1.14 1.20 -15.52
N ALA A 77 0.71 2.23 -14.79
CA ALA A 77 1.05 2.42 -13.40
C ALA A 77 0.42 1.31 -12.52
N LEU A 78 -0.85 0.98 -12.74
CA LEU A 78 -1.52 -0.10 -12.03
C LEU A 78 -0.92 -1.48 -12.35
N ILE A 79 -0.51 -1.74 -13.60
CA ILE A 79 0.20 -2.98 -13.97
C ILE A 79 1.53 -3.09 -13.22
N ILE A 80 2.28 -1.99 -13.11
CA ILE A 80 3.53 -1.97 -12.34
C ILE A 80 3.27 -2.34 -10.88
N VAL A 81 2.24 -1.77 -10.24
CA VAL A 81 1.88 -2.13 -8.86
C VAL A 81 1.50 -3.60 -8.74
N GLN A 82 0.69 -4.11 -9.67
CA GLN A 82 0.28 -5.50 -9.70
C GLN A 82 1.48 -6.45 -9.79
N CYS A 83 2.43 -6.19 -10.69
CA CYS A 83 3.57 -7.08 -10.89
C CYS A 83 4.66 -6.91 -9.82
N ALA A 84 4.96 -5.67 -9.43
CA ALA A 84 6.05 -5.38 -8.51
C ALA A 84 5.67 -5.58 -7.03
N GLY A 85 4.39 -5.43 -6.67
CA GLY A 85 3.90 -5.57 -5.29
C GLY A 85 4.35 -6.85 -4.58
N PRO A 86 4.11 -8.05 -5.14
CA PRO A 86 4.48 -9.31 -4.52
C PRO A 86 6.01 -9.48 -4.44
N ILE A 87 6.74 -9.03 -5.46
CA ILE A 87 8.21 -9.12 -5.53
C ILE A 87 8.83 -8.27 -4.41
N VAL A 88 8.37 -7.02 -4.26
CA VAL A 88 8.87 -6.12 -3.22
C VAL A 88 8.46 -6.61 -1.83
N GLY A 89 7.26 -7.20 -1.68
CA GLY A 89 6.82 -7.84 -0.43
C GLY A 89 7.72 -9.00 -0.01
N LEU A 90 8.09 -9.86 -0.96
CA LEU A 90 8.99 -11.00 -0.73
C LEU A 90 10.42 -10.56 -0.43
N LEU A 91 10.93 -9.53 -1.11
CA LEU A 91 12.21 -8.90 -0.77
C LEU A 91 12.19 -8.34 0.66
N GLY A 92 11.08 -7.74 1.07
CA GLY A 92 10.89 -7.28 2.45
C GLY A 92 10.95 -8.42 3.46
N THR A 93 10.40 -9.59 3.13
CA THR A 93 10.45 -10.78 3.98
C THR A 93 11.89 -11.26 4.15
N ILE A 94 12.63 -11.38 3.05
CA ILE A 94 14.03 -11.83 3.07
C ILE A 94 14.89 -10.88 3.91
N ILE A 95 14.75 -9.56 3.69
CA ILE A 95 15.52 -8.54 4.41
C ILE A 95 15.16 -8.54 5.91
N SER A 96 13.87 -8.65 6.24
CA SER A 96 13.42 -8.68 7.65
C SER A 96 13.95 -9.91 8.38
N ILE A 97 13.93 -11.07 7.73
CA ILE A 97 14.52 -12.31 8.25
C ILE A 97 16.02 -12.12 8.48
N GLN A 98 16.76 -11.62 7.48
CA GLN A 98 18.19 -11.39 7.58
C GLN A 98 18.55 -10.44 8.74
N ASN A 99 17.79 -9.34 8.89
CA ASN A 99 17.99 -8.38 9.97
C ASN A 99 17.65 -8.97 11.34
N GLY A 100 16.57 -9.74 11.44
CA GLY A 100 16.19 -10.40 12.68
C GLY A 100 17.25 -11.40 13.13
N PHE A 101 17.73 -12.26 12.23
CA PHE A 101 18.79 -13.22 12.55
C PHE A 101 20.13 -12.55 12.89
N LYS A 102 20.48 -11.43 12.24
CA LYS A 102 21.69 -10.67 12.57
C LYS A 102 21.67 -10.12 14.00
N ASN A 103 20.49 -9.80 14.51
CA ASN A 103 20.32 -9.22 15.85
C ASN A 103 20.12 -10.27 16.95
N LEU A 104 20.06 -11.56 16.62
CA LEU A 104 19.98 -12.63 17.60
C LEU A 104 21.35 -12.82 18.28
N ASN A 105 21.45 -12.38 19.52
CA ASN A 105 22.60 -12.67 20.36
C ASN A 105 22.38 -14.00 21.10
N LEU A 106 22.85 -15.10 20.50
CA LEU A 106 22.72 -16.45 21.07
C LEU A 106 23.71 -16.73 22.21
N GLY A 107 24.65 -15.81 22.48
CA GLY A 107 25.75 -16.06 23.39
C GLY A 107 25.45 -15.90 24.88
N ASN A 108 24.41 -15.15 25.27
CA ASN A 108 24.18 -14.75 26.68
C ASN A 108 22.72 -14.37 27.04
N VAL A 109 21.72 -14.86 26.31
CA VAL A 109 20.33 -14.37 26.46
C VAL A 109 19.37 -15.52 26.82
N ASN A 110 18.45 -15.24 27.77
CA ASN A 110 17.35 -16.14 28.14
C ASN A 110 16.63 -16.68 26.91
N LEU A 111 16.42 -17.99 26.85
CA LEU A 111 15.80 -18.71 25.73
C LEU A 111 14.45 -18.08 25.32
N GLU A 112 13.68 -17.61 26.30
CA GLU A 112 12.39 -16.93 26.11
C GLU A 112 12.51 -15.62 25.32
N THR A 113 13.53 -14.81 25.60
CA THR A 113 13.78 -13.56 24.87
C THR A 113 14.16 -13.84 23.42
N THR A 114 14.97 -14.88 23.19
CA THR A 114 15.35 -15.34 21.85
C THR A 114 14.13 -15.81 21.04
N ILE A 115 13.25 -16.61 21.66
CA ILE A 115 12.01 -17.08 21.01
C ILE A 115 11.11 -15.89 20.66
N ASN A 116 10.92 -14.93 21.58
CA ASN A 116 10.10 -13.74 21.32
C ASN A 116 10.66 -12.87 20.17
N GLN A 117 11.98 -12.75 20.07
CA GLN A 117 12.63 -12.02 18.97
C GLN A 117 12.47 -12.74 17.62
N ILE A 118 12.59 -14.07 17.59
CA ILE A 118 12.35 -14.88 16.39
C ILE A 118 10.90 -14.77 15.93
N THR A 119 9.94 -14.95 16.84
CA THR A 119 8.51 -14.86 16.52
C THR A 119 8.14 -13.47 16.01
N THR A 120 8.68 -12.41 16.62
CA THR A 120 8.46 -11.03 16.15
C THR A 120 9.05 -10.85 14.75
N THR A 121 10.27 -11.32 14.50
CA THR A 121 10.91 -11.25 13.19
C THR A 121 10.10 -11.98 12.12
N LEU A 122 9.59 -13.17 12.42
CA LEU A 122 8.76 -13.95 11.50
C LEU A 122 7.41 -13.28 11.25
N GLY A 123 6.75 -12.75 12.29
CA GLY A 123 5.51 -12.00 12.13
C GLY A 123 5.67 -10.78 11.23
N VAL A 124 6.74 -10.01 11.46
CA VAL A 124 7.10 -8.84 10.66
C VAL A 124 7.42 -9.25 9.22
N SER A 125 8.21 -10.31 9.01
CA SER A 125 8.60 -10.75 7.67
C SER A 125 7.41 -11.28 6.87
N LEU A 126 6.47 -12.00 7.49
CA LEU A 126 5.26 -12.45 6.80
C LEU A 126 4.35 -11.26 6.45
N SER A 127 4.27 -10.25 7.33
CA SER A 127 3.42 -9.07 7.10
C SER A 127 3.82 -8.29 5.84
N THR A 128 5.11 -8.21 5.49
CA THR A 128 5.54 -7.51 4.26
C THR A 128 5.09 -8.21 3.00
N THR A 129 5.14 -9.54 2.97
CA THR A 129 4.66 -10.32 1.83
C THR A 129 3.15 -10.19 1.70
N VAL A 130 2.41 -10.29 2.80
CA VAL A 130 0.95 -10.07 2.80
C VAL A 130 0.63 -8.67 2.27
N TYR A 131 1.33 -7.63 2.74
CA TYR A 131 1.11 -6.27 2.26
C TYR A 131 1.35 -6.14 0.75
N GLY A 132 2.47 -6.67 0.24
CA GLY A 132 2.78 -6.66 -1.19
C GLY A 132 1.73 -7.38 -2.04
N MET A 133 1.22 -8.52 -1.56
CA MET A 133 0.15 -9.28 -2.22
C MET A 133 -1.18 -8.52 -2.21
N VAL A 134 -1.58 -7.95 -1.07
CA VAL A 134 -2.82 -7.15 -0.96
C VAL A 134 -2.77 -5.95 -1.90
N LEU A 135 -1.65 -5.22 -1.95
CA LEU A 135 -1.48 -4.08 -2.84
C LEU A 135 -1.61 -4.49 -4.32
N SER A 136 -1.03 -5.64 -4.69
CA SER A 136 -1.13 -6.21 -6.03
C SER A 136 -2.55 -6.61 -6.41
N LEU A 137 -3.27 -7.28 -5.49
CA LEU A 137 -4.67 -7.68 -5.68
C LEU A 137 -5.58 -6.45 -5.83
N CYS A 138 -5.37 -5.42 -5.02
CA CYS A 138 -6.10 -4.16 -5.16
C CYS A 138 -5.87 -3.52 -6.54
N ALA A 139 -4.62 -3.49 -7.03
CA ALA A 139 -4.31 -2.99 -8.37
C ALA A 139 -4.99 -3.81 -9.48
N MET A 140 -5.01 -5.14 -9.34
CA MET A 140 -5.70 -6.05 -10.27
C MET A 140 -7.21 -5.79 -10.32
N ILE A 141 -7.87 -5.64 -9.16
CA ILE A 141 -9.31 -5.36 -9.09
C ILE A 141 -9.63 -4.04 -9.79
N VAL A 142 -8.84 -2.99 -9.54
CA VAL A 142 -9.02 -1.69 -10.20
C VAL A 142 -8.85 -1.82 -11.71
N LEU A 143 -7.84 -2.54 -12.20
CA LEU A 143 -7.63 -2.81 -13.62
C LEU A 143 -8.82 -3.54 -14.26
N LEU A 144 -9.39 -4.54 -13.58
CA LEU A 144 -10.55 -5.28 -14.07
C LEU A 144 -11.79 -4.40 -14.20
N VAL A 145 -12.06 -3.56 -13.20
CA VAL A 145 -13.18 -2.61 -13.23
C VAL A 145 -13.02 -1.65 -14.40
N VAL A 146 -11.82 -1.06 -14.53
CA VAL A 146 -11.51 -0.11 -15.59
C VAL A 146 -11.60 -0.73 -17.00
N ASN A 147 -11.11 -1.95 -17.18
CA ASN A 147 -11.21 -2.66 -18.47
C ASN A 147 -12.66 -3.03 -18.82
N LYS A 148 -13.50 -3.31 -17.82
CA LYS A 148 -14.93 -3.60 -18.03
C LYS A 148 -15.69 -2.35 -18.48
N GLU A 149 -15.41 -1.20 -17.88
CA GLU A 149 -15.99 0.09 -18.29
C GLU A 149 -15.61 0.45 -19.74
N HIS A 150 -14.36 0.20 -20.14
CA HIS A 150 -13.89 0.51 -21.50
C HIS A 150 -14.50 -0.38 -22.59
N LYS A 151 -14.91 -1.61 -22.27
CA LYS A 151 -15.61 -2.50 -23.22
C LYS A 151 -17.10 -2.16 -23.38
N ASN A 152 -17.68 -1.40 -22.44
CA ASN A 152 -19.10 -1.06 -22.44
C ASN A 152 -19.41 0.33 -23.00
N THR A 153 -18.40 1.12 -23.38
CA THR A 153 -18.60 2.36 -24.15
C THR A 153 -18.83 2.02 -25.62
N PRO A 154 -20.06 2.19 -26.17
CA PRO A 154 -20.29 2.05 -27.60
C PRO A 154 -19.50 3.14 -28.34
N VAL A 155 -18.76 2.73 -29.37
CA VAL A 155 -18.20 3.63 -30.38
C VAL A 155 -19.33 4.08 -31.31
#